data_AF-A0A920FR36-F1
#
_entry.id   AF-A0A920FR36-F1
#
_cell.length_a   1.000
_cell.length_b   1.000
_cell.length_c   1.000
_cell.angle_alpha   90.00
_cell.angle_beta   90.00
_cell.angle_gamma   90.00
#
_symmetry.space_group_name_H-M   'P 1'
#
loop_
_entity.id
_entity.type
_entity.pdbx_description
1 polymer ?
#
loop_
_entity_poly.entity_id
_entity_poly.type
_entity_poly.pdbx_seq_one_letter_code
_entity_poly.pdbx_strand_id
1 'polypeptide(L)'
;MIKLNLNLLLLFLLSIFTISTSSSYSESEKFYNELVKDWPKIFPDSNRNAAGPKFYNHILKKYTNYEDFKEVNKLYCAVSGSLIRPNSTPHFVYLNEEGSDKKVCGYYYKCCWPCVCDLMKYASVKKVKKTFKNGVKEYFVLLIKDPCNKLDFPKKVNKNYFCENNKLDKKQVSVTDDKLIIGVLHDAKYCSSSDLRKIYANRITGRQCSIRNRTPLDQIQSGMGDVFINLAK
;
A
#
# COMPACT_ATOMS: atom_id res chain seq x y z
N MET A 1 -35.50 -2.34 75.45
CA MET A 1 -35.46 -3.82 75.33
C MET A 1 -36.31 -4.23 74.14
N ILE A 2 -35.70 -4.97 73.19
CA ILE A 2 -36.29 -5.96 72.26
C ILE A 2 -37.28 -5.39 71.20
N LYS A 3 -36.83 -5.11 69.97
CA LYS A 3 -36.78 -5.97 68.74
C LYS A 3 -38.15 -6.45 68.22
N LEU A 4 -38.52 -6.01 67.01
CA LEU A 4 -39.20 -6.80 65.96
C LEU A 4 -39.02 -6.06 64.61
N ASN A 5 -38.09 -6.47 63.76
CA ASN A 5 -38.31 -7.22 62.51
C ASN A 5 -39.41 -6.66 61.59
N LEU A 6 -39.02 -6.08 60.45
CA LEU A 6 -39.74 -6.36 59.20
C LEU A 6 -38.82 -6.22 57.99
N ASN A 7 -38.67 -7.35 57.30
CA ASN A 7 -38.14 -7.50 55.96
C ASN A 7 -38.66 -6.40 55.02
N LEU A 8 -37.75 -5.61 54.46
CA LEU A 8 -37.98 -4.99 53.16
C LEU A 8 -36.72 -5.12 52.30
N LEU A 9 -36.55 -6.35 51.81
CA LEU A 9 -36.16 -6.68 50.45
C LEU A 9 -35.50 -5.54 49.65
N LEU A 10 -34.21 -5.30 49.89
CA LEU A 10 -33.36 -4.61 48.91
C LEU A 10 -32.11 -5.48 48.64
N LEU A 11 -32.36 -6.71 48.18
CA LEU A 11 -31.39 -7.47 47.40
C LEU A 11 -31.30 -6.81 46.02
N PHE A 12 -30.63 -5.66 45.95
CA PHE A 12 -30.10 -5.18 44.69
C PHE A 12 -28.88 -6.05 44.39
N LEU A 13 -29.14 -7.19 43.73
CA LEU A 13 -28.15 -7.96 43.02
C LEU A 13 -27.49 -7.03 42.00
N LEU A 14 -26.43 -6.34 42.45
CA LEU A 14 -25.34 -5.86 41.61
C LEU A 14 -24.68 -7.10 41.02
N SER A 15 -25.36 -7.69 40.04
CA SER A 15 -24.73 -8.49 39.01
C SER A 15 -23.79 -7.54 38.28
N ILE A 16 -22.56 -7.44 38.79
CA ILE A 16 -21.45 -6.87 38.06
C ILE A 16 -21.24 -7.82 36.87
N PHE A 17 -21.99 -7.56 35.79
CA PHE A 17 -21.61 -8.01 34.48
C PHE A 17 -20.28 -7.33 34.21
N THR A 18 -19.19 -8.02 34.53
CA THR A 18 -17.89 -7.73 33.97
C THR A 18 -18.04 -8.01 32.48
N ILE A 19 -18.46 -6.99 31.73
CA ILE A 19 -18.29 -6.96 30.28
C ILE A 19 -16.78 -7.01 30.10
N SER A 20 -16.27 -8.21 29.89
CA SER A 20 -14.93 -8.42 29.37
C SER A 20 -14.95 -7.78 28.00
N THR A 21 -14.53 -6.52 27.94
CA THR A 21 -14.18 -5.87 26.69
C THR A 21 -12.96 -6.62 26.17
N SER A 22 -13.21 -7.72 25.47
CA SER A 22 -12.21 -8.25 24.56
C SER A 22 -11.92 -7.10 23.60
N SER A 23 -10.77 -6.46 23.79
CA SER A 23 -10.17 -5.59 22.80
C SER A 23 -10.01 -6.47 21.56
N SER A 24 -11.00 -6.44 20.67
CA SER A 24 -10.90 -7.11 19.38
C SER A 24 -9.86 -6.32 18.60
N TYR A 25 -8.59 -6.66 18.82
CA TYR A 25 -7.50 -6.12 18.03
C TYR A 25 -7.82 -6.45 16.58
N SER A 26 -8.14 -5.41 15.78
CA SER A 26 -8.60 -5.65 14.41
C SER A 26 -7.54 -6.46 13.64
N GLU A 27 -7.95 -7.35 12.76
CA GLU A 27 -7.02 -8.19 12.01
C GLU A 27 -5.96 -7.37 11.25
N SER A 28 -6.35 -6.20 10.71
CA SER A 28 -5.44 -5.25 10.07
C SER A 28 -4.35 -4.73 11.00
N GLU A 29 -4.65 -4.56 12.29
CA GLU A 29 -3.70 -4.13 13.31
C GLU A 29 -2.68 -5.24 13.61
N LYS A 30 -3.11 -6.51 13.62
CA LYS A 30 -2.20 -7.66 13.73
C LYS A 30 -1.22 -7.71 12.56
N PHE A 31 -1.71 -7.59 11.34
CA PHE A 31 -0.86 -7.55 10.14
C PHE A 31 0.13 -6.38 10.16
N TYR A 32 -0.29 -5.21 10.64
CA TYR A 32 0.59 -4.05 10.76
C TYR A 32 1.74 -4.33 11.73
N ASN A 33 1.45 -4.86 12.92
CA ASN A 33 2.49 -5.21 13.89
C ASN A 33 3.45 -6.28 13.38
N GLU A 34 2.95 -7.28 12.63
CA GLU A 34 3.82 -8.25 11.98
C GLU A 34 4.74 -7.60 10.95
N LEU A 35 4.23 -6.65 10.16
CA LEU A 35 5.02 -5.93 9.16
C LEU A 35 6.08 -5.03 9.81
N VAL A 36 5.75 -4.40 10.94
CA VAL A 36 6.70 -3.65 11.78
C VAL A 36 7.80 -4.57 12.31
N LYS A 37 7.46 -5.76 12.80
CA LYS A 37 8.44 -6.75 13.29
C LYS A 37 9.36 -7.25 12.18
N ASP A 38 8.82 -7.42 10.97
CA ASP A 38 9.58 -7.83 9.79
C ASP A 38 10.43 -6.69 9.22
N TRP A 39 10.23 -5.42 9.62
CA TRP A 39 10.91 -4.26 9.05
C TRP A 39 12.44 -4.38 9.00
N PRO A 40 13.15 -4.78 10.08
CA PRO A 40 14.61 -4.92 10.04
C PRO A 40 15.09 -6.02 9.09
N LYS A 41 14.24 -7.04 8.84
CA LYS A 41 14.53 -8.09 7.85
C LYS A 41 14.31 -7.59 6.42
N ILE A 42 13.30 -6.76 6.20
CA ILE A 42 13.00 -6.18 4.89
C ILE A 42 14.06 -5.12 4.54
N PHE A 43 14.47 -4.30 5.52
CA PHE A 43 15.43 -3.20 5.38
C PHE A 43 16.55 -3.29 6.44
N PRO A 44 17.56 -4.16 6.26
CA PRO A 44 18.66 -4.31 7.22
C PRO A 44 19.47 -3.03 7.48
N ASP A 45 19.56 -2.14 6.48
CA ASP A 45 20.22 -0.84 6.60
C ASP A 45 19.26 0.30 7.01
N SER A 46 18.01 -0.03 7.35
CA SER A 46 16.92 0.92 7.63
C SER A 46 16.51 1.85 6.47
N ASN A 47 17.05 1.64 5.25
CA ASN A 47 16.77 2.47 4.08
C ASN A 47 15.57 1.96 3.25
N ARG A 48 14.38 2.32 3.69
CA ARG A 48 13.11 2.13 2.98
C ARG A 48 12.86 2.98 1.73
N ASN A 49 13.72 3.92 1.37
CA ASN A 49 13.38 4.95 0.37
C ASN A 49 13.01 4.34 -0.99
N ALA A 50 11.80 4.66 -1.47
CA ALA A 50 11.24 4.13 -2.72
C ALA A 50 11.23 2.59 -2.81
N ALA A 51 11.24 1.91 -1.67
CA ALA A 51 11.40 0.47 -1.57
C ALA A 51 10.07 -0.28 -1.33
N GLY A 52 8.96 0.25 -1.86
CA GLY A 52 7.68 -0.48 -1.97
C GLY A 52 7.82 -1.89 -2.59
N PRO A 53 8.67 -2.10 -3.63
CA PRO A 53 8.93 -3.43 -4.18
C PRO A 53 9.40 -4.48 -3.17
N LYS A 54 10.17 -4.08 -2.14
CA LYS A 54 10.66 -4.98 -1.11
C LYS A 54 9.52 -5.46 -0.21
N PHE A 55 8.59 -4.56 0.12
CA PHE A 55 7.36 -4.93 0.82
C PHE A 55 6.52 -5.89 0.00
N TYR A 56 6.23 -5.56 -1.26
CA TYR A 56 5.44 -6.43 -2.12
C TYR A 56 6.02 -7.85 -2.20
N ASN A 57 7.34 -7.96 -2.45
CA ASN A 57 8.01 -9.26 -2.54
C ASN A 57 7.96 -10.04 -1.22
N HIS A 58 8.20 -9.37 -0.08
CA HIS A 58 8.09 -10.00 1.24
C HIS A 58 6.68 -10.52 1.51
N ILE A 59 5.66 -9.70 1.28
CA ILE A 59 4.26 -10.04 1.49
C ILE A 59 3.83 -11.19 0.57
N LEU A 60 4.24 -11.15 -0.71
CA LEU A 60 3.93 -12.17 -1.71
C LEU A 60 4.49 -13.55 -1.34
N LYS A 61 5.64 -13.60 -0.65
CA LYS A 61 6.28 -14.83 -0.15
C LYS A 61 5.68 -15.32 1.16
N LYS A 62 5.30 -14.40 2.05
CA LYS A 62 4.81 -14.71 3.39
C LYS A 62 3.35 -15.17 3.41
N TYR A 63 2.48 -14.47 2.68
CA TYR A 63 1.03 -14.71 2.75
C TYR A 63 0.55 -15.59 1.60
N THR A 64 0.00 -16.74 1.96
CA THR A 64 -0.49 -17.77 1.01
C THR A 64 -2.01 -17.79 0.88
N ASN A 65 -2.73 -17.11 1.78
CA ASN A 65 -4.14 -16.77 1.62
C ASN A 65 -4.26 -15.43 0.87
N TYR A 66 -5.17 -15.34 -0.10
CA TYR A 66 -5.36 -14.14 -0.89
C TYR A 66 -5.93 -12.96 -0.10
N GLU A 67 -6.82 -13.19 0.86
CA GLU A 67 -7.41 -12.10 1.65
C GLU A 67 -6.36 -11.47 2.57
N ASP A 68 -5.56 -12.28 3.28
CA ASP A 68 -4.42 -11.78 4.06
C ASP A 68 -3.43 -11.02 3.17
N PHE A 69 -3.10 -11.58 2.00
CA PHE A 69 -2.23 -10.93 1.02
C PHE A 69 -2.77 -9.55 0.61
N LYS A 70 -4.08 -9.44 0.34
CA LYS A 70 -4.72 -8.17 0.01
C LYS A 70 -4.65 -7.20 1.18
N GLU A 71 -5.05 -7.62 2.39
CA GLU A 71 -5.09 -6.74 3.56
C GLU A 71 -3.70 -6.19 3.92
N VAL A 72 -2.67 -7.03 3.92
CA VAL A 72 -1.31 -6.60 4.24
C VAL A 72 -0.76 -5.65 3.17
N ASN A 73 -1.17 -5.82 1.90
CA ASN A 73 -0.81 -4.89 0.80
C ASN A 73 -1.45 -3.50 0.92
N LYS A 74 -2.26 -3.22 1.93
CA LYS A 74 -2.76 -1.88 2.25
C LYS A 74 -1.84 -1.11 3.21
N LEU A 75 -0.90 -1.81 3.85
CA LEU A 75 -0.14 -1.33 5.01
C LEU A 75 1.23 -0.74 4.68
N TYR A 76 1.53 -0.51 3.39
CA TYR A 76 2.72 0.21 2.96
C TYR A 76 2.43 1.06 1.72
N CYS A 77 3.21 2.11 1.57
CA CYS A 77 3.16 3.00 0.41
C CYS A 77 4.09 2.46 -0.68
N ALA A 78 3.53 2.07 -1.83
CA ALA A 78 4.29 1.56 -2.98
C ALA A 78 5.31 2.59 -3.50
N VAL A 79 5.00 3.88 -3.39
CA VAL A 79 5.85 4.99 -3.84
C VAL A 79 7.02 5.25 -2.91
N SER A 80 6.79 5.34 -1.59
CA SER A 80 7.83 5.80 -0.66
C SER A 80 8.54 4.68 0.10
N GLY A 81 7.92 3.49 0.21
CA GLY A 81 8.35 2.45 1.13
C GLY A 81 8.02 2.74 2.60
N SER A 82 7.10 3.67 2.89
CA SER A 82 6.65 3.93 4.27
C SER A 82 5.55 2.97 4.70
N LEU A 83 5.52 2.56 5.96
CA LEU A 83 4.34 1.91 6.55
C LEU A 83 3.12 2.84 6.52
N ILE A 84 1.95 2.24 6.39
CA ILE A 84 0.64 2.91 6.41
C ILE A 84 -0.14 2.34 7.58
N ARG A 85 -0.72 3.22 8.40
CA ARG A 85 -1.51 2.82 9.55
C ARG A 85 -2.75 2.00 9.11
N PRO A 86 -3.17 1.01 9.90
CA PRO A 86 -4.46 0.34 9.71
C PRO A 86 -5.60 1.34 9.51
N ASN A 87 -6.61 0.95 8.73
CA ASN A 87 -7.80 1.76 8.45
C ASN A 87 -7.55 3.10 7.74
N SER A 88 -6.36 3.30 7.16
CA SER A 88 -6.07 4.49 6.35
C SER A 88 -7.02 4.58 5.15
N THR A 89 -7.50 5.78 4.86
CA THR A 89 -8.41 6.00 3.72
C THR A 89 -7.65 6.01 2.39
N PRO A 90 -7.95 5.09 1.44
CA PRO A 90 -7.29 5.08 0.15
C PRO A 90 -7.79 6.21 -0.75
N HIS A 91 -7.12 6.42 -1.88
CA HIS A 91 -7.55 7.34 -2.92
C HIS A 91 -7.97 6.56 -4.16
N PHE A 92 -9.11 6.94 -4.74
CA PHE A 92 -9.55 6.40 -6.01
C PHE A 92 -8.74 7.04 -7.15
N VAL A 93 -7.97 6.23 -7.86
CA VAL A 93 -7.00 6.64 -8.88
C VAL A 93 -7.27 5.91 -10.18
N TYR A 94 -6.68 6.40 -11.28
CA TYR A 94 -6.54 5.63 -12.52
C TYR A 94 -5.07 5.48 -12.88
N LEU A 95 -4.73 4.38 -13.55
CA LEU A 95 -3.45 4.14 -14.20
C LEU A 95 -3.67 3.61 -15.62
N ASN A 96 -2.70 3.81 -16.51
CA ASN A 96 -2.71 3.22 -17.84
C ASN A 96 -2.31 1.73 -17.74
N GLU A 97 -3.07 0.88 -18.42
CA GLU A 97 -2.76 -0.54 -18.52
C GLU A 97 -1.51 -0.75 -19.40
N GLU A 98 -0.64 -1.66 -18.99
CA GLU A 98 0.53 -2.03 -19.79
C GLU A 98 0.13 -2.70 -21.10
N GLY A 99 0.65 -2.17 -22.22
CA GLY A 99 0.42 -2.71 -23.56
C GLY A 99 -0.96 -2.42 -24.14
N SER A 100 -1.74 -1.51 -23.56
CA SER A 100 -3.03 -1.09 -24.11
C SER A 100 -3.35 0.38 -23.78
N ASP A 101 -4.32 0.96 -24.49
CA ASP A 101 -4.81 2.33 -24.21
C ASP A 101 -5.86 2.38 -23.09
N LYS A 102 -6.14 1.24 -22.45
CA LYS A 102 -7.16 1.15 -21.40
C LYS A 102 -6.65 1.78 -20.11
N LYS A 103 -7.57 2.37 -19.36
CA LYS A 103 -7.33 2.86 -18.00
C LYS A 103 -7.95 1.88 -17.00
N VAL A 104 -7.22 1.59 -15.94
CA VAL A 104 -7.71 0.81 -14.80
C VAL A 104 -7.85 1.73 -13.60
N CYS A 105 -9.02 1.69 -12.98
CA CYS A 105 -9.38 2.47 -11.82
C CYS A 105 -9.42 1.58 -10.59
N GLY A 106 -8.95 2.09 -9.45
CA GLY A 106 -8.95 1.34 -8.19
C GLY A 106 -8.51 2.22 -7.03
N TYR A 107 -8.36 1.60 -5.87
CA TYR A 107 -7.98 2.26 -4.63
C TYR A 107 -6.48 2.09 -4.36
N TYR A 108 -5.82 3.21 -4.07
CA TYR A 108 -4.43 3.25 -3.68
C TYR A 108 -4.28 3.73 -2.24
N TYR A 109 -3.62 2.92 -1.42
CA TYR A 109 -3.23 3.26 -0.05
C TYR A 109 -1.89 4.01 -0.09
N LYS A 110 -1.83 5.14 0.62
CA LYS A 110 -0.74 6.11 0.51
C LYS A 110 -0.31 6.62 1.88
N CYS A 111 0.96 6.99 2.02
CA CYS A 111 1.45 7.67 3.23
C CYS A 111 1.24 9.19 3.21
N CYS A 112 1.29 9.82 2.03
CA CYS A 112 1.08 11.26 1.86
C CYS A 112 0.51 11.58 0.47
N TRP A 113 -0.24 12.69 0.35
CA TRP A 113 -0.97 13.02 -0.89
C TRP A 113 -0.10 13.11 -2.16
N PRO A 114 1.16 13.57 -2.14
CA PRO A 114 1.98 13.63 -3.36
C PRO A 114 2.23 12.25 -3.98
N CYS A 115 2.33 11.20 -3.14
CA CYS A 115 2.52 9.83 -3.62
C CYS A 115 1.37 9.35 -4.51
N VAL A 116 0.16 9.90 -4.35
CA VAL A 116 -0.97 9.56 -5.20
C VAL A 116 -0.74 10.07 -6.62
N CYS A 117 -0.24 11.30 -6.74
CA CYS A 117 0.04 11.94 -8.02
C CYS A 117 1.24 11.30 -8.72
N ASP A 118 2.30 11.03 -7.96
CA ASP A 118 3.52 10.39 -8.47
C ASP A 118 3.22 8.98 -8.98
N LEU A 119 2.38 8.23 -8.27
CA LEU A 119 1.89 6.93 -8.74
C LEU A 119 1.14 7.08 -10.08
N MET A 120 0.11 7.94 -10.13
CA MET A 120 -0.71 8.12 -11.33
C MET A 120 0.09 8.58 -12.55
N LYS A 121 1.22 9.28 -12.35
CA LYS A 121 2.05 9.80 -13.44
C LYS A 121 3.12 8.82 -13.91
N TYR A 122 3.81 8.15 -12.99
CA TYR A 122 5.04 7.40 -13.30
C TYR A 122 4.89 5.89 -13.21
N ALA A 123 3.80 5.40 -12.63
CA ALA A 123 3.49 3.98 -12.61
C ALA A 123 2.46 3.62 -13.69
N SER A 124 2.40 2.34 -13.97
CA SER A 124 1.39 1.70 -14.80
C SER A 124 0.79 0.51 -14.05
N VAL A 125 -0.12 -0.19 -14.70
CA VAL A 125 -0.84 -1.30 -14.07
C VAL A 125 -0.97 -2.49 -15.01
N LYS A 126 -0.89 -3.70 -14.46
CA LYS A 126 -1.14 -4.94 -15.21
C LYS A 126 -1.93 -5.92 -14.37
N LYS A 127 -2.85 -6.65 -15.01
CA LYS A 127 -3.51 -7.79 -14.38
C LYS A 127 -2.57 -9.00 -14.35
N VAL A 128 -2.42 -9.60 -13.18
CA VAL A 128 -1.64 -10.83 -12.98
C VAL A 128 -2.51 -11.93 -12.39
N LYS A 129 -2.07 -13.17 -12.56
CA LYS A 129 -2.74 -14.38 -12.06
C LYS A 129 -1.78 -15.14 -11.15
N LYS A 130 -2.24 -15.53 -9.96
CA LYS A 130 -1.45 -16.33 -9.01
C LYS A 130 -2.32 -17.35 -8.29
N THR A 131 -1.73 -18.51 -8.01
CA THR A 131 -2.34 -19.54 -7.17
C THR A 131 -2.08 -19.22 -5.69
N PHE A 132 -3.17 -19.05 -4.93
CA PHE A 132 -3.18 -18.98 -3.47
C PHE A 132 -3.82 -20.26 -2.91
N LYS A 133 -3.77 -20.45 -1.59
CA LYS A 133 -4.39 -21.61 -0.92
C LYS A 133 -5.89 -21.72 -1.19
N ASN A 134 -6.58 -20.60 -1.35
CA ASN A 134 -8.02 -20.53 -1.67
C ASN A 134 -8.29 -20.46 -3.19
N GLY A 135 -7.35 -20.95 -4.00
CA GLY A 135 -7.49 -21.07 -5.45
C GLY A 135 -6.74 -20.00 -6.24
N VAL A 136 -6.98 -20.01 -7.54
CA VAL A 136 -6.34 -19.06 -8.46
C VAL A 136 -7.06 -17.72 -8.39
N LYS A 137 -6.29 -16.65 -8.23
CA LYS A 137 -6.80 -15.28 -8.10
C LYS A 137 -6.16 -14.38 -9.13
N GLU A 138 -6.95 -13.45 -9.63
CA GLU A 138 -6.52 -12.38 -10.52
C GLU A 138 -6.61 -11.05 -9.80
N TYR A 139 -5.57 -10.22 -9.94
CA TYR A 139 -5.50 -8.89 -9.34
C TYR A 139 -4.59 -7.98 -10.14
N PHE A 140 -4.69 -6.68 -9.91
CA PHE A 140 -3.89 -5.69 -10.61
C PHE A 140 -2.68 -5.25 -9.78
N VAL A 141 -1.51 -5.30 -10.38
CA VAL A 141 -0.25 -4.85 -9.78
C VAL A 141 0.19 -3.52 -10.36
N LEU A 142 0.83 -2.71 -9.54
CA LEU A 142 1.44 -1.44 -9.88
C LEU A 142 2.88 -1.68 -10.34
N LEU A 143 3.26 -1.07 -11.47
CA LEU A 143 4.52 -1.32 -12.15
C LEU A 143 5.30 -0.03 -12.39
N ILE A 144 6.62 -0.12 -12.33
CA ILE A 144 7.55 0.88 -12.88
C ILE A 144 8.58 0.18 -13.78
N LYS A 145 9.25 0.94 -14.64
CA LYS A 145 10.32 0.42 -15.50
C LYS A 145 11.49 -0.11 -14.67
N ASP A 146 12.30 -1.00 -15.26
CA ASP A 146 13.55 -1.46 -14.68
C ASP A 146 14.52 -0.26 -14.43
N PRO A 147 14.85 0.06 -13.17
CA PRO A 147 15.74 1.18 -12.86
C PRO A 147 17.22 0.79 -12.88
N CYS A 148 17.59 -0.48 -13.10
CA CYS A 148 18.94 -0.97 -12.82
C CYS A 148 20.02 -0.45 -13.77
N ASN A 149 19.65 -0.14 -15.01
CA ASN A 149 20.54 0.43 -16.03
C ASN A 149 20.50 1.97 -16.07
N LYS A 150 19.83 2.60 -15.12
CA LYS A 150 19.70 4.04 -15.06
C LYS A 150 21.02 4.71 -14.69
N LEU A 151 21.46 5.66 -15.53
CA LEU A 151 22.66 6.46 -15.27
C LEU A 151 22.48 7.40 -14.07
N ASP A 152 21.30 8.00 -13.93
CA ASP A 152 20.92 8.90 -12.85
C ASP A 152 20.13 8.18 -11.74
N PHE A 153 20.61 7.00 -11.31
CA PHE A 153 19.98 6.26 -10.20
C PHE A 153 19.99 7.12 -8.91
N PRO A 154 18.85 7.27 -8.21
CA PRO A 154 18.76 8.16 -7.07
C PRO A 154 19.66 7.70 -5.90
N LYS A 155 20.65 8.53 -5.52
CA LYS A 155 21.63 8.26 -4.47
C LYS A 155 21.04 7.88 -3.10
N LYS A 156 19.81 8.33 -2.81
CA LYS A 156 19.10 8.06 -1.54
C LYS A 156 18.44 6.68 -1.49
N VAL A 157 18.41 5.94 -2.61
CA VAL A 157 17.84 4.60 -2.73
C VAL A 157 18.95 3.57 -2.67
N ASN A 158 18.76 2.50 -1.90
CA ASN A 158 19.69 1.37 -1.92
C ASN A 158 19.49 0.57 -3.22
N LYS A 159 20.43 0.71 -4.17
CA LYS A 159 20.37 0.02 -5.47
C LYS A 159 20.33 -1.50 -5.33
N ASN A 160 21.01 -2.07 -4.33
CA ASN A 160 21.10 -3.51 -4.10
C ASN A 160 19.77 -4.13 -3.64
N TYR A 161 18.76 -3.30 -3.31
CA TYR A 161 17.41 -3.80 -3.04
C TYR A 161 16.62 -4.16 -4.30
N PHE A 162 17.07 -3.70 -5.46
CA PHE A 162 16.36 -3.90 -6.72
C PHE A 162 17.24 -4.59 -7.75
N CYS A 163 18.56 -4.44 -7.65
CA CYS A 163 19.48 -4.75 -8.74
C CYS A 163 20.64 -5.64 -8.32
N GLU A 164 20.93 -6.64 -9.15
CA GLU A 164 22.14 -7.46 -9.13
C GLU A 164 22.72 -7.44 -10.55
N ASN A 165 24.00 -7.07 -10.71
CA ASN A 165 24.67 -6.97 -12.02
C ASN A 165 23.90 -6.14 -13.07
N ASN A 166 23.39 -4.97 -12.65
CA ASN A 166 22.56 -4.06 -13.48
C ASN A 166 21.27 -4.68 -14.05
N LYS A 167 20.75 -5.74 -13.44
CA LYS A 167 19.45 -6.35 -13.77
C LYS A 167 18.61 -6.46 -12.50
N LEU A 168 17.28 -6.54 -12.66
CA LEU A 168 16.37 -6.75 -11.53
C LEU A 168 16.71 -8.04 -10.78
N ASP A 169 17.00 -7.92 -9.48
CA ASP A 169 17.26 -9.04 -8.58
C ASP A 169 15.94 -9.68 -8.14
N LYS A 170 15.55 -10.75 -8.84
CA LYS A 170 14.31 -11.52 -8.57
C LYS A 170 14.29 -12.20 -7.20
N LYS A 171 15.42 -12.25 -6.47
CA LYS A 171 15.43 -12.70 -5.07
C LYS A 171 14.89 -11.58 -4.16
N GLN A 172 15.22 -10.33 -4.46
CA GLN A 172 14.86 -9.16 -3.65
C GLN A 172 13.52 -8.53 -4.03
N VAL A 173 13.12 -8.62 -5.31
CA VAL A 173 11.91 -7.99 -5.85
C VAL A 173 11.10 -8.92 -6.74
N SER A 174 9.85 -8.54 -6.99
CA SER A 174 8.96 -9.24 -7.92
C SER A 174 8.92 -8.51 -9.27
N VAL A 175 8.90 -9.27 -10.37
CA VAL A 175 9.01 -8.75 -11.74
C VAL A 175 7.94 -9.37 -12.63
N THR A 176 7.39 -8.60 -13.57
CA THR A 176 6.57 -9.08 -14.68
C THR A 176 6.90 -8.28 -15.93
N ASP A 177 7.10 -8.96 -17.08
CA ASP A 177 7.42 -8.32 -18.37
C ASP A 177 8.58 -7.33 -18.28
N ASP A 178 9.65 -7.73 -17.57
CA ASP A 178 10.82 -6.91 -17.29
C ASP A 178 10.55 -5.58 -16.56
N LYS A 179 9.36 -5.47 -15.93
CA LYS A 179 8.97 -4.35 -15.07
C LYS A 179 8.94 -4.75 -13.60
N LEU A 180 9.29 -3.78 -12.77
CA LEU A 180 9.35 -3.92 -11.34
C LEU A 180 7.95 -3.75 -10.73
N ILE A 181 7.50 -4.74 -9.95
CA ILE A 181 6.25 -4.63 -9.20
C ILE A 181 6.50 -3.85 -7.91
N ILE A 182 5.77 -2.75 -7.74
CA ILE A 182 5.89 -1.85 -6.57
C ILE A 182 4.76 -2.03 -5.56
N GLY A 183 3.63 -2.63 -5.97
CA GLY A 183 2.49 -2.90 -5.09
C GLY A 183 1.22 -3.36 -5.80
N VAL A 184 0.08 -3.27 -5.12
CA VAL A 184 -1.24 -3.71 -5.61
C VAL A 184 -2.17 -2.50 -5.79
N LEU A 185 -2.92 -2.48 -6.90
CA LEU A 185 -4.06 -1.58 -7.06
C LEU A 185 -5.31 -2.29 -6.54
N HIS A 186 -5.89 -1.80 -5.44
CA HIS A 186 -6.98 -2.47 -4.74
C HIS A 186 -8.32 -2.25 -5.42
N ASP A 187 -9.18 -3.27 -5.39
CA ASP A 187 -10.52 -3.29 -5.99
C ASP A 187 -10.57 -2.68 -7.39
N ALA A 188 -9.57 -3.06 -8.18
CA ALA A 188 -9.32 -2.50 -9.50
C ALA A 188 -10.29 -3.05 -10.55
N LYS A 189 -10.73 -2.16 -11.44
CA LYS A 189 -11.59 -2.45 -12.60
C LYS A 189 -11.21 -1.55 -13.76
N TYR A 190 -11.59 -1.90 -14.98
CA TYR A 190 -11.49 -0.95 -16.10
C TYR A 190 -12.34 0.29 -15.82
N CYS A 191 -11.76 1.47 -16.04
CA CYS A 191 -12.42 2.74 -15.76
C CYS A 191 -13.64 2.94 -16.66
N SER A 192 -14.77 3.33 -16.08
CA SER A 192 -15.86 3.95 -16.83
C SER A 192 -15.67 5.47 -16.93
N SER A 193 -16.43 6.14 -17.81
CA SER A 193 -16.46 7.61 -17.87
C SER A 193 -16.90 8.25 -16.54
N SER A 194 -17.77 7.57 -15.77
CA SER A 194 -18.20 8.04 -14.45
C SER A 194 -17.06 7.98 -13.43
N ASP A 195 -16.25 6.91 -13.46
CA ASP A 195 -15.09 6.77 -12.58
C ASP A 195 -14.07 7.88 -12.85
N LEU A 196 -13.78 8.16 -14.13
CA LEU A 196 -12.87 9.24 -14.51
C LEU A 196 -13.36 10.62 -14.04
N ARG A 197 -14.66 10.92 -14.19
CA ARG A 197 -15.24 12.17 -13.67
C ARG A 197 -15.06 12.31 -12.16
N LYS A 198 -15.25 11.23 -11.38
CA LYS A 198 -15.02 11.25 -9.93
C LYS A 198 -13.55 11.56 -9.60
N ILE A 199 -12.62 10.99 -10.35
CA ILE A 199 -11.18 11.22 -10.16
C ILE A 199 -10.83 12.68 -10.49
N TYR A 200 -11.30 13.20 -11.63
CA TYR A 200 -11.00 14.59 -12.02
C TYR A 200 -11.66 15.63 -11.11
N ALA A 201 -12.84 15.34 -10.56
CA ALA A 201 -13.52 16.22 -9.62
C ALA A 201 -12.90 16.18 -8.21
N ASN A 202 -12.09 15.16 -7.88
CA ASN A 202 -11.48 15.04 -6.57
C ASN A 202 -10.39 16.11 -6.35
N ARG A 203 -10.35 16.67 -5.13
CA ARG A 203 -9.35 17.69 -4.77
C ARG A 203 -7.91 17.22 -4.97
N ILE A 204 -7.60 15.99 -4.57
CA ILE A 204 -6.25 15.42 -4.64
C ILE A 204 -6.00 14.87 -6.04
N THR A 205 -6.75 13.85 -6.46
CA THR A 205 -6.45 13.11 -7.71
C THR A 205 -6.78 13.89 -8.99
N GLY A 206 -7.62 14.92 -8.89
CA GLY A 206 -7.88 15.88 -9.96
C GLY A 206 -7.00 17.11 -9.84
N ARG A 207 -7.41 18.08 -9.02
CA ARG A 207 -6.81 19.43 -8.98
C ARG A 207 -5.34 19.42 -8.55
N GLN A 208 -5.01 18.83 -7.40
CA GLN A 208 -3.64 18.87 -6.88
C GLN A 208 -2.67 18.05 -7.75
N CYS A 209 -3.09 16.85 -8.18
CA CYS A 209 -2.26 16.05 -9.07
C CYS A 209 -2.07 16.71 -10.43
N SER A 210 -3.08 17.37 -10.99
CA SER A 210 -2.91 18.15 -12.22
C SER A 210 -1.86 19.26 -12.07
N ILE A 211 -1.79 19.94 -10.92
CA ILE A 211 -0.78 20.97 -10.65
C ILE A 211 0.60 20.31 -10.51
N ARG A 212 0.74 19.36 -9.58
CA ARG A 212 2.02 18.67 -9.31
C ARG A 212 2.60 18.02 -10.54
N ASN A 213 1.77 17.39 -11.38
CA ASN A 213 2.22 16.69 -12.57
C ASN A 213 2.70 17.63 -13.69
N ARG A 214 2.34 18.92 -13.63
CA ARG A 214 2.81 19.96 -14.56
C ARG A 214 3.98 20.76 -14.01
N THR A 215 4.23 20.71 -12.70
CA THR A 215 5.38 21.37 -12.08
C THR A 215 6.68 20.72 -12.56
N PRO A 216 7.65 21.50 -13.08
CA PRO A 216 8.99 21.02 -13.40
C PRO A 216 9.68 20.35 -12.20
N LEU A 217 10.46 19.29 -12.45
CA LEU A 217 11.04 18.46 -11.36
C LEU A 217 11.97 19.23 -10.43
N ASP A 218 12.71 20.20 -10.97
CA ASP A 218 13.58 21.12 -10.24
C ASP A 218 12.80 22.11 -9.34
N GLN A 219 11.50 22.28 -9.60
CA GLN A 219 10.60 23.15 -8.84
C GLN A 219 9.70 22.37 -7.85
N ILE A 220 9.74 21.03 -7.87
CA ILE A 220 9.00 20.24 -6.88
C ILE A 220 9.74 20.32 -5.54
N GLN A 221 9.04 20.76 -4.49
CA GLN A 221 9.60 20.80 -3.14
C GLN A 221 10.02 19.39 -2.67
N SER A 222 11.29 19.31 -2.27
CA SER A 222 12.03 18.10 -1.88
C SER A 222 11.25 17.15 -0.94
N GLY A 223 11.09 15.88 -1.32
CA GLY A 223 10.56 14.82 -0.48
C GLY A 223 10.79 13.40 -1.00
N MET A 224 10.22 12.39 -0.33
CA MET A 224 10.32 10.98 -0.80
C MET A 224 9.66 10.76 -2.17
N GLY A 225 8.73 11.63 -2.57
CA GLY A 225 8.15 11.62 -3.92
C GLY A 225 9.22 11.79 -4.99
N ASP A 226 10.17 12.71 -4.81
CA ASP A 226 11.17 13.01 -5.86
C ASP A 226 12.21 11.89 -5.97
N VAL A 227 12.48 11.20 -4.87
CA VAL A 227 13.28 9.97 -4.87
C VAL A 227 12.61 8.91 -5.72
N PHE A 228 11.30 8.71 -5.55
CA PHE A 228 10.54 7.78 -6.38
C PHE A 228 10.45 8.20 -7.85
N ILE A 229 10.19 9.49 -8.13
CA ILE A 229 10.14 9.99 -9.51
C ILE A 229 11.44 9.70 -10.24
N ASN A 230 12.58 9.97 -9.59
CA ASN A 230 13.89 9.68 -10.16
C ASN A 230 14.14 8.17 -10.30
N LEU A 231 13.55 7.33 -9.46
CA LEU A 231 13.62 5.88 -9.64
C LEU A 231 12.77 5.41 -10.84
N ALA A 232 11.54 5.92 -10.96
CA ALA A 232 10.51 5.39 -11.85
C ALA A 232 10.53 5.92 -13.30
N LYS A 233 11.09 7.13 -13.54
CA LYS A 233 11.11 7.77 -14.87
C LYS A 233 11.90 6.97 -15.93
#